data_AF-A0A7K4L0A7-F1
#
_entry.id   AF-A0A7K4L0A7-F1
#
_cell.length_a   1.000
_cell.length_b   1.000
_cell.length_c   1.000
_cell.angle_alpha   90.00
_cell.angle_beta   90.00
_cell.angle_gamma   90.00
#
_symmetry.space_group_name_H-M   'P 1'
#
loop_
_entity.id
_entity.type
_entity.pdbx_description
1 polymer ?
#
loop_
_entity_poly.entity_id
_entity_poly.type
_entity_poly.pdbx_seq_one_letter_code
_entity_poly.pdbx_strand_id
1 'polypeptide(L)'
;AHKDCEVAPLQSVFQGQKSELNNCISMLVAGNDRIQTIISQLEDSQRSTEENSQAAERELCERFGALEAVLAEKKSELLRRIAKEREDKTGFVQALVLKYKEQLEKSSRLVETAIQAMEETGGAAFLMVRAWGRAGDRSRLSLPRIVEASKGGHLEKIEQGFENMDGFSVSLDHIADAVRALDFETDEEEDEFFEGEEGETEE
;
A
#
# COMPACT_ATOMS: atom_id res chain seq x y z
N ALA A 1 54.36 71.03 -47.43
CA ALA A 1 53.19 70.90 -46.54
C ALA A 1 53.68 70.42 -45.17
N HIS A 2 52.97 70.73 -44.08
CA HIS A 2 53.38 70.69 -42.64
C HIS A 2 54.00 72.00 -42.07
N LYS A 3 53.50 73.18 -42.48
CA LYS A 3 53.95 74.46 -41.89
C LYS A 3 53.19 74.85 -40.60
N ASP A 4 51.98 74.33 -40.43
CA ASP A 4 51.09 74.60 -39.29
C ASP A 4 50.70 73.31 -38.53
N CYS A 5 51.53 72.26 -38.64
CA CYS A 5 51.26 70.98 -37.98
C CYS A 5 52.00 70.96 -36.63
N GLU A 6 51.26 70.94 -35.52
CA GLU A 6 51.83 70.71 -34.19
C GLU A 6 52.45 69.31 -34.14
N VAL A 7 53.77 69.24 -34.26
CA VAL A 7 54.54 68.00 -34.17
C VAL A 7 54.83 67.71 -32.70
N ALA A 8 54.08 66.76 -32.15
CA ALA A 8 54.32 66.24 -30.81
C ALA A 8 55.62 65.40 -30.78
N PRO A 9 56.48 65.55 -29.76
CA PRO A 9 57.68 64.73 -29.61
C PRO A 9 57.29 63.24 -29.56
N LEU A 10 57.96 62.39 -30.34
CA LEU A 10 57.68 60.94 -30.42
C LEU A 10 57.57 60.27 -29.04
N GLN A 11 58.36 60.74 -28.07
CA GLN A 11 58.40 60.26 -26.70
C GLN A 11 57.14 60.60 -25.90
N SER A 12 56.46 61.72 -26.20
CA SER A 12 55.18 62.10 -25.58
C SER A 12 54.03 61.24 -26.12
N VAL A 13 54.01 60.99 -27.43
CA VAL A 13 53.01 60.13 -28.09
C VAL A 13 53.16 58.67 -27.63
N PHE A 14 54.40 58.18 -27.54
CA PHE A 14 54.69 56.84 -27.01
C PHE A 14 54.25 56.65 -25.55
N GLN A 15 54.52 57.63 -24.68
CA GLN A 15 54.08 57.57 -23.28
C GLN A 15 52.54 57.67 -23.16
N GLY A 16 51.89 58.50 -23.97
CA GLY A 16 50.43 58.60 -24.03
C GLY A 16 49.77 57.29 -24.46
N GLN A 17 50.24 56.67 -25.54
CA GLN A 17 49.74 55.36 -25.97
C GLN A 17 50.00 54.26 -24.94
N LYS A 18 51.14 54.32 -24.23
CA LYS A 18 51.45 53.38 -23.15
C LYS A 18 50.50 53.54 -21.96
N SER A 19 50.13 54.77 -21.59
CA SER A 19 49.15 55.00 -20.52
C SER A 19 47.74 54.63 -20.93
N GLU A 20 47.34 54.92 -22.17
CA GLU A 20 46.04 54.46 -22.73
C GLU A 20 45.96 52.94 -22.74
N LEU A 21 46.99 52.25 -23.23
CA LEU A 21 47.04 50.79 -23.20
C LEU A 21 46.94 50.26 -21.77
N ASN A 22 47.65 50.87 -20.81
CA ASN A 22 47.59 50.46 -19.41
C ASN A 22 46.21 50.69 -18.78
N ASN A 23 45.51 51.76 -19.16
CA ASN A 23 44.13 52.01 -18.77
C ASN A 23 43.17 50.97 -19.38
N CYS A 24 43.31 50.65 -20.67
CA CYS A 24 42.54 49.60 -21.34
C CYS A 24 42.78 48.22 -20.70
N ILE A 25 44.04 47.90 -20.35
CA ILE A 25 44.38 46.68 -19.61
C ILE A 25 43.68 46.67 -18.25
N SER A 26 43.72 47.78 -17.51
CA SER A 26 43.06 47.88 -16.19
C SER A 26 41.55 47.70 -16.28
N MET A 27 40.91 48.26 -17.32
CA MET A 27 39.49 48.05 -17.61
C MET A 27 39.17 46.59 -17.97
N LEU A 28 40.01 45.94 -18.79
CA LEU A 28 39.84 44.53 -19.14
C LEU A 28 39.98 43.62 -17.92
N VAL A 29 40.94 43.89 -17.04
CA VAL A 29 41.10 43.14 -15.78
C VAL A 29 39.85 43.27 -14.91
N ALA A 30 39.35 44.49 -14.71
CA ALA A 30 38.11 44.69 -13.94
C ALA A 30 36.89 44.03 -14.59
N GLY A 31 36.81 44.04 -15.93
CA GLY A 31 35.79 43.32 -16.69
C GLY A 31 35.87 41.80 -16.48
N ASN A 32 37.09 41.24 -16.52
CA ASN A 32 37.32 39.82 -16.28
C ASN A 32 36.96 39.42 -14.84
N ASP A 33 37.31 40.25 -13.83
CA ASP A 33 36.94 40.00 -12.44
C ASP A 33 35.41 39.97 -12.26
N ARG A 34 34.69 40.86 -12.96
CA ARG A 34 33.23 40.87 -12.98
C ARG A 34 32.66 39.61 -13.63
N ILE A 35 33.16 39.22 -14.80
CA ILE A 35 32.74 37.98 -15.48
C ILE A 35 32.99 36.77 -14.59
N GLN A 36 34.15 36.70 -13.94
CA GLN A 36 34.50 35.60 -13.04
C GLN A 36 33.56 35.52 -11.83
N THR A 37 33.15 36.67 -11.28
CA THR A 37 32.14 36.71 -10.22
C THR A 37 30.78 36.21 -10.70
N ILE A 38 30.35 36.58 -11.91
CA ILE A 38 29.09 36.11 -12.50
C ILE A 38 29.14 34.59 -12.73
N ILE A 39 30.26 34.07 -13.23
CA ILE A 39 30.45 32.62 -13.41
C ILE A 39 30.28 31.89 -12.08
N SER A 40 30.93 32.35 -11.00
CA SER A 40 30.78 31.72 -9.69
C SER A 40 29.34 31.76 -9.17
N GLN A 41 28.62 32.87 -9.37
CA GLN A 41 27.20 32.97 -8.99
C GLN A 41 26.31 32.00 -9.78
N LEU A 42 26.58 31.82 -11.08
CA LEU A 42 25.85 30.87 -11.92
C LEU A 42 26.13 29.43 -11.52
N GLU A 43 27.38 29.08 -11.21
CA GLU A 43 27.76 27.75 -10.71
C GLU A 43 27.09 27.44 -9.36
N ASP A 44 27.04 28.41 -8.45
CA ASP A 44 26.35 28.26 -7.16
C ASP A 44 24.83 28.15 -7.33
N SER A 45 24.24 28.94 -8.23
CA SER A 45 22.82 28.86 -8.57
C SER A 45 22.45 27.52 -9.18
N GLN A 46 23.27 27.01 -10.11
CA GLN A 46 23.11 25.69 -10.71
C GLN A 46 23.14 24.60 -9.62
N ARG A 47 24.12 24.66 -8.71
CA ARG A 47 24.23 23.69 -7.61
C ARG A 47 23.02 23.75 -6.68
N SER A 48 22.59 24.94 -6.30
CA SER A 48 21.41 25.12 -5.45
C SER A 48 20.14 24.60 -6.12
N THR A 49 20.02 24.78 -7.44
CA THR A 49 18.88 24.28 -8.21
C THR A 49 18.86 22.76 -8.24
N GLU A 50 20.03 22.13 -8.47
CA GLU A 50 20.18 20.68 -8.45
C GLU A 50 19.84 20.09 -7.06
N GLU A 51 20.39 20.68 -5.99
CA GLU A 51 20.12 20.24 -4.62
C GLU A 51 18.64 20.38 -4.25
N ASN A 52 17.99 21.46 -4.69
CA ASN A 52 16.56 21.68 -4.48
C ASN A 52 15.71 20.68 -5.26
N SER A 53 16.04 20.43 -6.53
CA SER A 53 15.37 19.41 -7.36
C SER A 53 15.45 18.03 -6.71
N GLN A 54 16.65 17.61 -6.30
CA GLN A 54 16.85 16.33 -5.60
C GLN A 54 16.13 16.26 -4.26
N ALA A 55 15.97 17.38 -3.56
CA ALA A 55 15.18 17.43 -2.33
C ALA A 55 13.68 17.24 -2.62
N ALA A 56 13.16 17.93 -3.64
CA ALA A 56 11.76 17.80 -4.06
C ALA A 56 11.44 16.38 -4.55
N GLU A 57 12.32 15.76 -5.35
CA GLU A 57 12.19 14.37 -5.79
C GLU A 57 12.12 13.40 -4.61
N ARG A 58 13.00 13.57 -3.61
CA ARG A 58 13.01 12.74 -2.40
C ARG A 58 11.74 12.91 -1.59
N GLU A 59 11.29 14.14 -1.37
CA GLU A 59 10.05 14.41 -0.65
C GLU A 59 8.85 13.78 -1.35
N LEU A 60 8.77 13.89 -2.67
CA LEU A 60 7.71 13.27 -3.47
C LEU A 60 7.72 11.75 -3.30
N CYS A 61 8.89 11.12 -3.41
CA CYS A 61 9.05 9.68 -3.20
C CYS A 61 8.63 9.26 -1.78
N GLU A 62 8.99 10.02 -0.75
CA GLU A 62 8.59 9.74 0.63
C GLU A 62 7.07 9.85 0.82
N ARG A 63 6.43 10.87 0.24
CA ARG A 63 4.97 11.06 0.33
C ARG A 63 4.21 9.92 -0.35
N PHE A 64 4.63 9.51 -1.55
CA PHE A 64 4.02 8.37 -2.25
C PHE A 64 4.30 7.05 -1.52
N GLY A 65 5.52 6.83 -1.04
CA GLY A 65 5.87 5.65 -0.25
C GLY A 65 5.04 5.54 1.04
N ALA A 66 4.76 6.66 1.71
CA ALA A 66 3.88 6.69 2.87
C ALA A 66 2.44 6.30 2.52
N LEU A 67 1.90 6.78 1.40
CA LEU A 67 0.57 6.42 0.92
C LEU A 67 0.49 4.92 0.58
N GLU A 68 1.50 4.38 -0.10
CA GLU A 68 1.60 2.95 -0.41
C GLU A 68 1.63 2.09 0.87
N ALA A 69 2.38 2.53 1.89
CA ALA A 69 2.45 1.84 3.18
C ALA A 69 1.08 1.76 3.86
N VAL A 70 0.32 2.86 3.89
CA VAL A 70 -1.04 2.90 4.45
C VAL A 70 -1.98 1.97 3.67
N LEU A 71 -1.92 1.98 2.35
CA LEU A 71 -2.73 1.09 1.51
C LEU A 71 -2.37 -0.38 1.75
N ALA A 72 -1.08 -0.70 1.85
CA ALA A 72 -0.60 -2.04 2.15
C ALA A 72 -1.06 -2.52 3.55
N GLU A 73 -1.02 -1.64 4.55
CA GLU A 73 -1.52 -1.94 5.89
C GLU A 73 -3.02 -2.25 5.87
N LYS A 74 -3.83 -1.40 5.20
CA LYS A 74 -5.28 -1.63 5.09
C LYS A 74 -5.63 -2.90 4.35
N LYS A 75 -4.90 -3.22 3.27
CA LYS A 75 -5.01 -4.50 2.56
C LYS A 75 -4.72 -5.67 3.49
N SER A 76 -3.62 -5.62 4.24
CA SER A 76 -3.24 -6.67 5.20
C SER A 76 -4.29 -6.84 6.30
N GLU A 77 -4.82 -5.73 6.83
CA GLU A 77 -5.86 -5.74 7.84
C GLU A 77 -7.14 -6.43 7.34
N LEU A 78 -7.59 -6.11 6.12
CA LEU A 78 -8.74 -6.74 5.49
C LEU A 78 -8.53 -8.24 5.28
N LEU A 79 -7.37 -8.64 4.74
CA LEU A 79 -7.03 -10.04 4.54
C LEU A 79 -7.04 -10.81 5.87
N ARG A 80 -6.50 -10.22 6.93
CA ARG A 80 -6.52 -10.81 8.28
C ARG A 80 -7.95 -10.99 8.80
N ARG A 81 -8.83 -10.00 8.60
CA ARG A 81 -10.25 -10.11 8.99
C ARG A 81 -10.96 -11.22 8.22
N ILE A 82 -10.74 -11.32 6.91
CA ILE A 82 -11.28 -12.42 6.07
C ILE A 82 -10.78 -13.78 6.56
N ALA A 83 -9.47 -13.90 6.85
CA ALA A 83 -8.88 -15.15 7.33
C ALA A 83 -9.50 -15.59 8.66
N LYS A 84 -9.66 -14.65 9.60
CA LYS A 84 -10.29 -14.91 10.91
C LYS A 84 -11.74 -15.34 10.75
N GLU A 85 -12.53 -14.60 9.99
CA GLU A 85 -13.94 -14.95 9.76
C GLU A 85 -14.07 -16.33 9.09
N ARG A 86 -13.20 -16.62 8.11
CA ARG A 86 -13.15 -17.94 7.46
C ARG A 86 -12.81 -19.04 8.47
N GLU A 87 -11.84 -18.81 9.35
CA GLU A 87 -11.44 -19.77 10.39
C GLU A 87 -12.59 -20.01 11.38
N ASP A 88 -13.22 -18.95 11.88
CA ASP A 88 -14.35 -19.02 12.80
C ASP A 88 -15.52 -19.80 12.18
N LYS A 89 -15.88 -19.49 10.93
CA LYS A 89 -16.94 -20.20 10.19
C LYS A 89 -16.59 -21.67 9.96
N THR A 90 -15.37 -21.95 9.50
CA THR A 90 -14.92 -23.32 9.24
C THR A 90 -14.87 -24.12 10.54
N GLY A 91 -14.39 -23.52 11.63
CA GLY A 91 -14.34 -24.12 12.96
C GLY A 91 -15.73 -24.45 13.51
N PHE A 92 -16.69 -23.54 13.33
CA PHE A 92 -18.09 -23.78 13.70
C PHE A 92 -18.68 -24.98 12.94
N VAL A 93 -18.51 -25.03 11.63
CA VAL A 93 -18.99 -26.14 10.80
C VAL A 93 -18.32 -27.45 11.19
N GLN A 94 -17.01 -27.46 11.42
CA GLN A 94 -16.29 -28.66 11.86
C GLN A 94 -16.78 -29.16 13.23
N ALA A 95 -16.97 -28.25 14.20
CA ALA A 95 -17.51 -28.59 15.51
C ALA A 95 -18.94 -29.17 15.40
N LEU A 96 -19.76 -28.60 14.51
CA LEU A 96 -21.10 -29.10 14.25
C LEU A 96 -21.05 -30.52 13.63
N VAL A 97 -20.21 -30.75 12.63
CA VAL A 97 -20.00 -32.07 12.03
C VAL A 97 -19.56 -33.10 13.08
N LEU A 98 -18.66 -32.74 14.00
CA LEU A 98 -18.24 -33.63 15.09
C LEU A 98 -19.42 -33.99 16.01
N LYS A 99 -20.27 -33.02 16.38
CA LYS A 99 -21.48 -33.28 17.17
C LYS A 99 -22.45 -34.23 16.44
N TYR A 100 -22.68 -34.02 15.14
CA TYR A 100 -23.51 -34.92 14.33
C TYR A 100 -22.92 -36.35 14.27
N LYS A 101 -21.59 -36.47 14.09
CA LYS A 101 -20.91 -37.78 14.10
C LYS A 101 -21.02 -38.50 15.45
N GLU A 102 -20.85 -37.79 16.56
CA GLU A 102 -20.98 -38.38 17.90
C GLU A 102 -22.41 -38.87 18.17
N GLN A 103 -23.43 -38.11 17.75
CA GLN A 103 -24.83 -38.55 17.83
C GLN A 103 -25.09 -39.77 16.95
N LEU A 104 -24.52 -39.80 15.74
CA LEU A 104 -24.62 -40.95 14.86
C LEU A 104 -23.97 -42.20 15.47
N GLU A 105 -22.79 -42.07 16.08
CA GLU A 105 -22.13 -43.19 16.77
C GLU A 105 -22.95 -43.70 17.96
N LYS A 106 -23.52 -42.79 18.78
CA LYS A 106 -24.43 -43.15 19.87
C LYS A 106 -25.66 -43.90 19.34
N SER A 107 -26.23 -43.44 18.23
CA SER A 107 -27.34 -44.13 17.56
C SER A 107 -26.93 -45.49 17.00
N SER A 108 -25.75 -45.62 16.37
CA SER A 108 -25.23 -46.89 15.85
C SER A 108 -25.04 -47.92 16.96
N ARG A 109 -24.42 -47.52 18.07
CA ARG A 109 -24.26 -48.39 19.26
C ARG A 109 -25.59 -48.83 19.84
N LEU A 110 -26.59 -47.94 19.87
CA LEU A 110 -27.95 -48.31 20.30
C LEU A 110 -28.59 -49.33 19.35
N VAL A 111 -28.40 -49.19 18.04
CA VAL A 111 -28.89 -50.15 17.03
C VAL A 111 -28.18 -51.50 17.19
N GLU A 112 -26.86 -51.52 17.31
CA GLU A 112 -26.08 -52.75 17.53
C GLU A 112 -26.52 -53.47 18.81
N THR A 113 -26.70 -52.73 19.91
CA THR A 113 -27.18 -53.29 21.18
C THR A 113 -28.62 -53.81 21.04
N ALA A 114 -29.46 -53.16 20.24
CA ALA A 114 -30.83 -53.62 19.96
C ALA A 114 -30.85 -54.90 19.11
N ILE A 115 -29.96 -55.01 18.11
CA ILE A 115 -29.82 -56.21 17.29
C ILE A 115 -29.33 -57.39 18.13
N GLN A 116 -28.29 -57.19 18.95
CA GLN A 116 -27.78 -58.24 19.87
C GLN A 116 -28.85 -58.71 20.86
N ALA A 117 -29.69 -57.79 21.36
CA ALA A 117 -30.82 -58.16 22.20
C ALA A 117 -31.86 -59.00 21.44
N MET A 118 -32.12 -58.71 20.16
CA MET A 118 -33.04 -59.48 19.32
C MET A 118 -32.51 -60.87 18.94
N GLU A 119 -31.20 -61.07 18.96
CA GLU A 119 -30.56 -62.37 18.70
C GLU A 119 -30.55 -63.32 19.93
N GLU A 120 -30.89 -62.81 21.13
CA GLU A 120 -30.93 -63.64 22.35
C GLU A 120 -32.19 -64.52 22.41
N THR A 121 -31.97 -65.84 22.42
CA THR A 121 -33.02 -66.88 22.37
C THR A 121 -33.65 -67.22 23.73
N GLY A 122 -33.10 -66.72 24.84
CA GLY A 122 -33.62 -66.94 26.19
C GLY A 122 -34.47 -65.77 26.68
N GLY A 123 -35.77 -65.98 26.93
CA GLY A 123 -36.71 -64.91 27.33
C GLY A 123 -36.31 -64.12 28.59
N ALA A 124 -35.62 -64.74 29.55
CA ALA A 124 -35.08 -64.06 30.73
C ALA A 124 -33.81 -63.23 30.42
N ALA A 125 -32.96 -63.71 29.51
CA ALA A 125 -31.77 -62.99 29.05
C ALA A 125 -32.16 -61.74 28.24
N PHE A 126 -33.13 -61.90 27.34
CA PHE A 126 -33.74 -60.79 26.58
C PHE A 126 -34.28 -59.68 27.50
N LEU A 127 -35.02 -60.05 28.55
CA LEU A 127 -35.55 -59.08 29.52
C LEU A 127 -34.44 -58.42 30.36
N MET A 128 -33.37 -59.16 30.71
CA MET A 128 -32.21 -58.58 31.41
C MET A 128 -31.40 -57.61 30.55
N VAL A 129 -31.18 -57.91 29.27
CA VAL A 129 -30.50 -56.99 28.34
C VAL A 129 -31.33 -55.72 28.11
N ARG A 130 -32.65 -55.88 28.02
CA ARG A 130 -33.60 -54.75 27.94
C ARG A 130 -33.69 -53.94 29.25
N ALA A 131 -33.57 -54.58 30.41
CA ALA A 131 -33.79 -53.94 31.71
C ALA A 131 -32.50 -53.39 32.37
N TRP A 132 -31.34 -54.03 32.18
CA TRP A 132 -30.13 -53.72 32.94
C TRP A 132 -28.81 -53.67 32.14
N GLY A 133 -28.78 -54.13 30.88
CA GLY A 133 -27.53 -54.24 30.13
C GLY A 133 -26.58 -55.29 30.74
N ARG A 134 -25.69 -55.90 29.94
CA ARG A 134 -24.69 -56.84 30.49
C ARG A 134 -23.79 -56.08 31.47
N ALA A 135 -23.52 -56.73 32.61
CA ALA A 135 -22.76 -56.18 33.74
C ALA A 135 -21.50 -55.42 33.28
N GLY A 136 -21.57 -54.09 33.33
CA GLY A 136 -20.45 -53.19 32.98
C GLY A 136 -20.85 -52.00 32.11
N ASP A 137 -21.89 -52.10 31.30
CA ASP A 137 -22.31 -51.00 30.42
C ASP A 137 -23.57 -50.30 30.97
N ARG A 138 -23.46 -49.00 31.23
CA ARG A 138 -24.53 -48.16 31.82
C ARG A 138 -25.64 -47.83 30.80
N SER A 139 -25.79 -48.67 29.79
CA SER A 139 -26.59 -48.42 28.60
C SER A 139 -27.88 -49.25 28.64
N ARG A 140 -28.84 -48.86 29.48
CA ARG A 140 -30.19 -49.45 29.50
C ARG A 140 -30.82 -49.29 28.12
N LEU A 141 -31.11 -50.39 27.42
CA LEU A 141 -31.79 -50.40 26.12
C LEU A 141 -33.31 -50.22 26.32
N SER A 142 -33.73 -48.99 26.67
CA SER A 142 -35.15 -48.68 26.86
C SER A 142 -35.76 -48.06 25.60
N LEU A 143 -36.97 -48.49 25.23
CA LEU A 143 -37.74 -47.96 24.08
C LEU A 143 -37.75 -46.42 23.98
N PRO A 144 -37.91 -45.64 25.07
CA PRO A 144 -37.84 -44.19 25.00
C PRO A 144 -36.52 -43.65 24.42
N ARG A 145 -35.38 -44.29 24.72
CA ARG A 145 -34.06 -43.88 24.22
C ARG A 145 -33.87 -44.17 22.73
N ILE A 146 -34.44 -45.27 22.24
CA ILE A 146 -34.41 -45.60 20.80
C ILE A 146 -35.29 -44.61 20.04
N VAL A 147 -36.47 -44.30 20.57
CA VAL A 147 -37.39 -43.30 19.98
C VAL A 147 -36.78 -41.90 20.02
N GLU A 148 -36.08 -41.53 21.08
CA GLU A 148 -35.40 -40.24 21.23
C GLU A 148 -34.20 -40.11 20.29
N ALA A 149 -33.38 -41.16 20.13
CA ALA A 149 -32.29 -41.21 19.16
C ALA A 149 -32.79 -41.18 17.71
N SER A 150 -33.89 -41.89 17.42
CA SER A 150 -34.53 -41.91 16.09
C SER A 150 -35.09 -40.55 15.66
N LYS A 151 -35.37 -39.65 16.61
CA LYS A 151 -35.82 -38.29 16.29
C LYS A 151 -34.68 -37.38 15.83
N GLY A 152 -33.44 -37.87 15.79
CA GLY A 152 -32.28 -37.15 15.24
C GLY A 152 -32.10 -35.80 15.91
N GLY A 153 -31.84 -35.85 17.23
CA GLY A 153 -31.94 -34.76 18.20
C GLY A 153 -31.64 -33.35 17.70
N HIS A 154 -32.29 -32.39 18.38
CA HIS A 154 -32.31 -30.93 18.20
C HIS A 154 -30.92 -30.29 18.05
N LEU A 155 -30.26 -30.54 16.92
CA LEU A 155 -28.96 -29.96 16.59
C LEU A 155 -29.19 -28.65 15.84
N GLU A 156 -28.41 -27.65 16.21
CA GLU A 156 -28.36 -26.36 15.53
C GLU A 156 -28.11 -26.60 14.04
N LYS A 157 -28.88 -25.93 13.19
CA LYS A 157 -28.72 -25.98 11.75
C LYS A 157 -27.89 -24.78 11.33
N ILE A 158 -27.05 -24.97 10.32
CA ILE A 158 -26.40 -23.85 9.65
C ILE A 158 -27.49 -23.06 8.94
N GLU A 159 -27.61 -21.77 9.24
CA GLU A 159 -28.59 -20.90 8.57
C GLU A 159 -28.21 -20.68 7.10
N GLN A 160 -29.23 -20.49 6.26
CA GLN A 160 -29.05 -20.28 4.84
C GLN A 160 -28.30 -18.96 4.62
N GLY A 161 -27.11 -19.02 4.00
CA GLY A 161 -26.25 -17.85 3.80
C GLY A 161 -25.10 -17.70 4.81
N PHE A 162 -24.89 -18.65 5.73
CA PHE A 162 -23.71 -18.68 6.62
C PHE A 162 -22.38 -18.59 5.87
N GLU A 163 -22.34 -19.12 4.64
CA GLU A 163 -21.17 -19.11 3.77
C GLU A 163 -20.88 -17.75 3.12
N ASN A 164 -21.80 -16.78 3.22
CA ASN A 164 -21.65 -15.49 2.56
C ASN A 164 -20.48 -14.69 3.16
N MET A 165 -19.51 -14.31 2.31
CA MET A 165 -18.32 -13.52 2.64
C MET A 165 -18.31 -12.16 1.93
N ASP A 166 -19.40 -11.79 1.25
CA ASP A 166 -19.49 -10.60 0.40
C ASP A 166 -19.39 -9.29 1.21
N GLY A 167 -19.56 -9.34 2.53
CA GLY A 167 -19.36 -8.19 3.44
C GLY A 167 -17.92 -7.68 3.53
N PHE A 168 -16.93 -8.39 2.96
CA PHE A 168 -15.54 -7.95 2.91
C PHE A 168 -15.14 -7.31 1.58
N SER A 169 -16.08 -7.09 0.66
CA SER A 169 -15.81 -6.33 -0.56
C SER A 169 -15.54 -4.86 -0.23
N VAL A 170 -14.32 -4.38 -0.47
CA VAL A 170 -13.98 -2.96 -0.32
C VAL A 170 -13.87 -2.33 -1.70
N SER A 171 -14.72 -1.34 -1.97
CA SER A 171 -14.64 -0.51 -3.16
C SER A 171 -13.50 0.50 -2.99
N LEU A 172 -12.44 0.34 -3.78
CA LEU A 172 -11.30 1.26 -3.82
C LEU A 172 -11.46 2.34 -4.91
N ASP A 173 -12.59 2.35 -5.62
CA ASP A 173 -12.83 3.19 -6.79
C ASP A 173 -12.68 4.68 -6.45
N HIS A 174 -13.23 5.13 -5.32
CA HIS A 174 -13.08 6.52 -4.88
C HIS A 174 -11.64 6.95 -4.59
N ILE A 175 -10.79 6.02 -4.12
CA ILE A 175 -9.37 6.30 -3.87
C ILE A 175 -8.61 6.32 -5.19
N ALA A 176 -8.93 5.40 -6.10
CA ALA A 176 -8.35 5.38 -7.44
C ALA A 176 -8.71 6.63 -8.25
N ASP A 177 -9.95 7.12 -8.13
CA ASP A 177 -10.42 8.34 -8.77
C ASP A 177 -9.73 9.58 -8.18
N ALA A 178 -9.56 9.64 -6.86
CA ALA A 178 -8.82 10.73 -6.20
C ALA A 178 -7.34 10.78 -6.61
N VAL A 179 -6.69 9.62 -6.81
CA VAL A 179 -5.31 9.56 -7.31
C VAL A 179 -5.23 9.94 -8.79
N ARG A 180 -6.21 9.56 -9.62
CA ARG A 180 -6.26 9.97 -11.04
C ARG A 180 -6.57 11.45 -11.23
N ALA A 181 -7.22 12.08 -10.26
CA ALA A 181 -7.53 13.51 -10.27
C ALA A 181 -6.33 14.38 -9.83
N LEU A 182 -5.21 13.78 -9.44
CA LEU A 182 -3.96 14.51 -9.23
C LEU A 182 -3.45 14.98 -10.58
N ASP A 183 -3.75 16.24 -10.89
CA ASP A 183 -3.21 16.94 -12.04
C ASP A 183 -1.84 17.54 -11.68
N PHE A 184 -0.87 17.33 -12.55
CA PHE A 184 0.48 17.88 -12.43
C PHE A 184 0.75 18.91 -13.54
N GLU A 185 -0.30 19.48 -14.14
CA GLU A 185 -0.20 20.61 -15.06
C GLU A 185 0.68 21.72 -14.45
N THR A 186 1.89 21.80 -15.01
CA THR A 186 2.73 22.98 -15.03
C THR A 186 1.97 24.03 -15.82
N ASP A 187 1.45 25.05 -15.17
CA ASP A 187 1.14 26.31 -15.85
C ASP A 187 2.47 26.79 -16.46
N GLU A 188 2.68 26.48 -17.74
CA GLU A 188 3.65 27.15 -18.61
C GLU A 188 3.16 28.58 -18.87
N GLU A 189 3.03 29.38 -17.81
CA GLU A 189 2.79 30.81 -17.89
C GLU A 189 3.81 31.51 -16.98
N GLU A 190 4.52 32.51 -17.54
CA GLU A 190 5.61 33.32 -16.95
C GLU A 190 7.02 32.68 -17.13
N ASP A 191 7.85 33.05 -18.11
CA ASP A 191 8.28 34.41 -18.43
C ASP A 191 8.59 34.61 -19.93
N GLU A 192 7.70 35.34 -20.62
CA GLU A 192 8.14 36.31 -21.62
C GLU A 192 8.96 37.41 -20.90
N PHE A 193 9.92 38.04 -21.60
CA PHE A 193 10.89 39.09 -21.20
C PHE A 193 12.32 38.55 -20.95
N PHE A 194 13.33 38.80 -21.80
CA PHE A 194 13.70 40.05 -22.45
C PHE A 194 14.48 39.71 -23.75
N GLU A 195 13.87 39.84 -24.94
CA GLU A 195 14.66 40.05 -26.15
C GLU A 195 15.14 41.50 -26.17
N GLY A 196 16.45 41.67 -26.30
CA GLY A 196 17.10 42.97 -26.23
C GLY A 196 16.64 43.92 -27.34
N GLU A 197 16.18 45.11 -26.95
CA GLU A 197 16.27 46.27 -27.82
C GLU A 197 17.73 46.71 -27.89
N GLU A 198 18.52 46.09 -28.76
CA GLU A 198 19.58 46.80 -29.47
C GLU A 198 18.94 47.47 -30.70
N GLY A 199 18.49 48.71 -30.49
CA GLY A 199 18.14 49.64 -31.56
C GLY A 199 19.19 50.75 -31.64
N GLU A 200 20.25 50.53 -32.42
CA GLU A 200 20.96 51.65 -33.04
C GLU A 200 20.01 52.30 -34.07
N THR A 201 19.80 53.62 -34.03
CA THR A 201 20.08 54.57 -35.14
C THR A 201 19.44 55.96 -34.94
N GLU A 202 20.28 56.98 -35.19
CA GLU A 202 20.02 58.35 -35.69
C GLU A 202 19.43 59.42 -34.74
N GLU A 203 20.32 60.26 -34.20
CA GLU A 203 20.43 61.71 -34.55
C GLU A 203 21.88 62.23 -34.37
#